data_AF-A0A7J6QNZ1-F1
#
_entry.id   AF-A0A7J6QNZ1-F1
#
_cell.length_a   1.000
_cell.length_b   1.000
_cell.length_c   1.000
_cell.angle_alpha   90.00
_cell.angle_beta   90.00
_cell.angle_gamma   90.00
#
_symmetry.space_group_name_H-M   'P 1'
#
loop_
_entity.id
_entity.type
_entity.pdbx_description
1 polymer ?
#
loop_
_entity_poly.entity_id
_entity_poly.type
_entity_poly.pdbx_seq_one_letter_code
_entity_poly.pdbx_strand_id
1 'polypeptide(L)'
;MQFWRVSSHLLGTDLDQRYAGKVPSWLAECTQHGLNACIDKMLTESADLACRVAYRHIDGRDIQTNDGLTREYYTSRVGVLREQLAKAAARLAWIMDDAFRNFT
;
A
#
# COMPACT_ATOMS: atom_id res chain seq x y z
N MET A 1 -5.92 12.15 19.10
CA MET A 1 -5.52 11.10 18.13
C MET A 1 -6.71 10.29 17.60
N GLN A 2 -7.87 10.90 17.28
CA GLN A 2 -9.03 10.15 16.77
C GLN A 2 -8.85 9.72 15.31
N PHE A 3 -8.22 10.55 14.47
CA PHE A 3 -8.05 10.29 13.03
C PHE A 3 -7.28 8.98 12.74
N TRP A 4 -6.19 8.73 13.47
CA TRP A 4 -5.40 7.51 13.29
C TRP A 4 -6.16 6.25 13.71
N ARG A 5 -6.88 6.28 14.84
CA ARG A 5 -7.70 5.15 15.30
C ARG A 5 -8.80 4.78 14.31
N VAL A 6 -9.49 5.78 13.75
CA VAL A 6 -10.52 5.54 12.73
C VAL A 6 -9.90 4.96 11.47
N SER A 7 -8.75 5.50 11.03
CA SER A 7 -8.05 5.01 9.84
C SER A 7 -7.55 3.57 10.01
N SER A 8 -6.98 3.22 11.16
CA SER A 8 -6.50 1.86 11.43
C SER A 8 -7.64 0.85 11.53
N HIS A 9 -8.76 1.22 12.16
CA HIS A 9 -9.93 0.34 12.24
C HIS A 9 -10.52 0.05 10.86
N LEU A 10 -10.69 1.09 10.03
CA LEU A 10 -11.16 0.94 8.66
C LEU A 10 -10.21 0.09 7.80
N LEU A 11 -8.89 0.25 7.97
CA LEU A 11 -7.91 -0.58 7.28
C LEU A 11 -8.00 -2.06 7.70
N GLY A 12 -8.23 -2.34 8.98
CA GLY A 12 -8.47 -3.70 9.47
C GLY A 12 -9.71 -4.32 8.82
N THR A 13 -10.83 -3.61 8.82
CA THR A 13 -12.05 -4.08 8.15
C THR A 13 -11.86 -4.27 6.64
N ASP A 14 -11.17 -3.34 5.98
CA ASP A 14 -10.87 -3.44 4.55
C ASP A 14 -9.97 -4.66 4.26
N LEU A 15 -9.00 -4.98 5.14
CA LEU A 15 -8.17 -6.19 5.04
C LEU A 15 -9.00 -7.47 5.15
N ASP A 16 -9.89 -7.54 6.13
CA ASP A 16 -10.72 -8.72 6.42
C ASP A 16 -11.80 -8.98 5.38
N GLN A 17 -12.29 -7.92 4.72
CA GLN A 17 -13.43 -8.03 3.81
C GLN A 17 -13.03 -7.71 2.37
N ARG A 18 -12.68 -6.45 2.10
CA ARG A 18 -12.47 -5.93 0.75
C ARG A 18 -11.23 -6.51 0.07
N TYR A 19 -10.17 -6.74 0.85
CA TYR A 19 -8.87 -7.15 0.33
C TYR A 19 -8.51 -8.60 0.67
N ALA A 20 -9.35 -9.34 1.40
CA ALA A 20 -9.06 -10.71 1.81
C ALA A 20 -8.63 -11.62 0.64
N GLY A 21 -9.33 -11.53 -0.50
CA GLY A 21 -8.97 -12.30 -1.71
C GLY A 21 -7.70 -11.82 -2.43
N LYS A 22 -7.20 -10.61 -2.13
CA LYS A 22 -5.99 -10.04 -2.73
C LYS A 22 -4.73 -10.32 -1.91
N VAL A 23 -4.86 -10.41 -0.58
CA VAL A 23 -3.72 -10.60 0.35
C VAL A 23 -2.78 -11.75 -0.09
N PRO A 24 -3.26 -12.95 -0.48
CA PRO A 24 -2.36 -14.02 -0.94
C PRO A 24 -1.46 -13.60 -2.10
N SER A 25 -2.00 -12.87 -3.09
CA SER A 25 -1.22 -12.37 -4.22
C SER A 25 -0.21 -11.28 -3.83
N TRP A 26 -0.52 -10.47 -2.82
CA TRP A 26 0.38 -9.42 -2.33
C TRP A 26 1.61 -9.99 -1.61
N LEU A 27 1.47 -11.19 -1.06
CA LEU A 27 2.49 -11.93 -0.31
C LEU A 27 3.16 -13.03 -1.15
N ALA A 28 2.74 -13.26 -2.39
CA ALA A 28 3.25 -14.36 -3.22
C ALA A 28 4.78 -14.31 -3.39
N GLU A 29 5.33 -13.17 -3.80
CA GLU A 29 6.79 -13.00 -3.95
C GLU A 29 7.53 -13.21 -2.62
N CYS A 30 6.94 -12.73 -1.52
CA CYS A 30 7.53 -12.83 -0.19
C CYS A 30 7.61 -14.29 0.27
N THR A 31 6.50 -15.02 0.13
CA THR A 31 6.38 -16.43 0.55
C THR A 31 7.16 -17.39 -0.36
N GLN A 32 7.27 -17.10 -1.66
CA GLN A 32 7.89 -18.00 -2.65
C GLN A 32 9.39 -17.74 -2.84
N HIS A 33 9.83 -16.49 -2.70
CA HIS A 33 11.18 -16.06 -3.05
C HIS A 33 11.92 -15.33 -1.91
N GLY A 34 11.28 -15.17 -0.74
CA GLY A 34 11.88 -14.62 0.46
C GLY A 34 11.93 -13.09 0.51
N LEU A 35 12.57 -12.57 1.56
CA LEU A 35 12.54 -11.15 1.92
C LEU A 35 13.11 -10.22 0.84
N ASN A 36 14.23 -10.57 0.22
CA ASN A 36 14.86 -9.72 -0.79
C ASN A 36 13.96 -9.53 -2.01
N ALA A 37 13.40 -10.62 -2.55
CA ALA A 37 12.45 -10.57 -3.66
C ALA A 37 11.17 -9.81 -3.28
N CYS A 38 10.68 -9.98 -2.05
CA CYS A 38 9.57 -9.20 -1.51
C CYS A 38 9.84 -7.69 -1.56
N ILE A 39 11.02 -7.26 -1.11
CA ILE A 39 11.42 -5.84 -1.10
C ILE A 39 11.56 -5.29 -2.52
N ASP A 40 12.21 -6.02 -3.42
CA ASP A 40 12.33 -5.60 -4.82
C ASP A 40 10.97 -5.45 -5.50
N LYS A 41 10.03 -6.36 -5.20
CA LYS A 41 8.64 -6.26 -5.65
C LYS A 41 7.96 -5.01 -5.08
N MET A 42 8.09 -4.76 -3.77
CA MET A 42 7.52 -3.57 -3.12
C MET A 42 8.04 -2.28 -3.74
N LEU A 43 9.34 -2.19 -3.99
CA LEU A 43 9.98 -1.04 -4.62
C LEU A 43 9.46 -0.82 -6.04
N THR A 44 9.42 -1.90 -6.84
CA THR A 44 8.94 -1.84 -8.23
C THR A 44 7.48 -1.40 -8.30
N GLU A 45 6.61 -1.99 -7.48
CA GLU A 45 5.19 -1.61 -7.41
C GLU A 45 5.01 -0.15 -6.98
N SER A 46 5.80 0.32 -6.02
CA SER A 46 5.71 1.67 -5.49
C SER A 46 6.18 2.71 -6.50
N ALA A 47 7.29 2.45 -7.20
CA ALA A 47 7.81 3.33 -8.25
C ALA A 47 6.82 3.46 -9.43
N ASP A 48 6.31 2.33 -9.90
CA ASP A 48 5.29 2.29 -10.98
C ASP A 48 4.02 3.05 -10.56
N LEU A 49 3.56 2.85 -9.33
CA LEU A 49 2.41 3.58 -8.80
C LEU A 49 2.67 5.08 -8.69
N ALA A 50 3.87 5.48 -8.25
CA ALA A 50 4.23 6.89 -8.15
C ALA A 50 4.15 7.57 -9.52
N CYS A 51 4.70 6.96 -10.56
CA CYS A 51 4.64 7.47 -11.93
C CYS A 51 3.22 7.54 -12.49
N ARG A 52 2.39 6.52 -12.24
CA ARG A 52 1.03 6.49 -12.79
C ARG A 52 0.02 7.34 -12.03
N VAL A 53 0.22 7.51 -10.72
CA VAL A 53 -0.81 8.06 -9.83
C VAL A 53 -0.32 9.27 -9.05
N ALA A 54 0.84 9.20 -8.41
CA ALA A 54 1.26 10.21 -7.44
C ALA A 54 1.85 11.47 -8.07
N TYR A 55 2.53 11.34 -9.22
CA TYR A 55 3.17 12.47 -9.91
C TYR A 55 2.34 13.06 -11.04
N ARG A 56 1.08 12.63 -11.19
CA ARG A 56 0.21 13.08 -12.29
C ARG A 56 -1.13 13.60 -11.80
N HIS A 57 -1.52 14.74 -12.35
CA HIS A 57 -2.86 15.30 -12.25
C HIS A 57 -3.91 14.35 -12.84
N ILE A 58 -5.20 14.63 -12.59
CA ILE A 58 -6.31 13.83 -13.14
C ILE A 58 -6.36 13.89 -14.66
N ASP A 59 -6.02 15.04 -15.23
CA ASP A 59 -5.91 15.26 -16.67
C ASP A 59 -4.66 14.59 -17.30
N GLY A 60 -3.84 13.92 -16.48
CA GLY A 60 -2.64 13.22 -16.92
C GLY A 60 -1.41 14.12 -17.07
N ARG A 61 -1.47 15.43 -16.80
CA ARG A 61 -0.25 16.25 -16.78
C ARG A 61 0.59 15.96 -15.54
N ASP A 62 1.90 16.17 -15.64
CA ASP A 62 2.80 16.01 -14.50
C ASP A 62 2.58 17.12 -13.47
N ILE A 63 2.59 16.76 -12.20
CA ILE A 63 2.50 17.71 -11.08
C ILE A 63 3.83 18.46 -10.97
N GLN A 64 3.75 19.79 -10.92
CA GLN A 64 4.89 20.68 -10.76
C GLN A 64 4.95 21.24 -9.33
N THR A 65 6.11 21.79 -8.98
CA THR A 65 6.27 22.52 -7.71
C THR A 65 5.28 23.69 -7.66
N ASN A 66 4.62 23.86 -6.51
CA ASN A 66 3.56 24.85 -6.26
C ASN A 66 2.20 24.60 -6.95
N ASP A 67 2.02 23.45 -7.60
CA ASP A 67 0.69 23.07 -8.07
C ASP A 67 -0.29 22.86 -6.89
N GLY A 68 -1.47 23.46 -6.99
CA GLY A 68 -2.58 23.17 -6.08
C GLY A 68 -3.24 21.85 -6.44
N LEU A 69 -3.35 20.93 -5.48
CA LEU A 69 -4.04 19.66 -5.66
C LEU A 69 -5.52 19.80 -5.28
N THR A 70 -6.39 19.46 -6.22
CA THR A 70 -7.84 19.63 -6.05
C THR A 70 -8.43 18.57 -5.11
N ARG A 71 -9.65 18.83 -4.63
CA ARG A 71 -10.45 17.80 -3.93
C ARG A 71 -10.64 16.56 -4.79
N GLU A 72 -10.81 16.74 -6.10
CA GLU A 72 -10.97 15.65 -7.05
C GLU A 72 -9.74 14.74 -7.06
N TYR A 73 -8.53 15.33 -7.04
CA TYR A 73 -7.27 14.60 -6.92
C TYR A 73 -7.26 13.74 -5.66
N TYR A 74 -7.64 14.32 -4.51
CA TYR A 74 -7.77 13.56 -3.27
C TYR A 74 -8.75 12.39 -3.39
N THR A 75 -10.00 12.65 -3.83
CA THR A 75 -11.05 11.63 -3.85
C THR A 75 -10.75 10.45 -4.76
N SER A 76 -10.02 10.69 -5.84
CA SER A 76 -9.67 9.66 -6.81
C SER A 76 -8.42 8.85 -6.40
N ARG A 77 -7.58 9.37 -5.48
CA ARG A 77 -6.31 8.75 -5.06
C ARG A 77 -6.40 8.14 -3.66
N VAL A 78 -7.34 8.57 -2.81
CA VAL A 78 -7.48 8.05 -1.44
C VAL A 78 -7.73 6.55 -1.38
N GLY A 79 -8.44 5.98 -2.37
CA GLY A 79 -8.64 4.53 -2.47
C GLY A 79 -7.33 3.78 -2.71
N VAL A 80 -6.49 4.30 -3.61
CA VAL A 80 -5.15 3.76 -3.89
C VAL A 80 -4.27 3.83 -2.65
N LEU A 81 -4.26 4.97 -1.94
CA LEU A 81 -3.53 5.12 -0.68
C LEU A 81 -3.94 4.07 0.36
N ARG A 82 -5.25 3.84 0.53
CA ARG A 82 -5.77 2.82 1.45
C ARG A 82 -5.31 1.41 1.08
N GLU A 83 -5.32 1.06 -0.21
CA GLU A 83 -4.82 -0.24 -0.66
C GLU A 83 -3.31 -0.39 -0.40
N GLN A 84 -2.51 0.66 -0.59
CA GLN A 84 -1.07 0.61 -0.26
C GLN A 84 -0.81 0.46 1.25
N LEU A 85 -1.60 1.13 2.09
CA LEU A 85 -1.51 0.95 3.55
C LEU A 85 -1.88 -0.49 3.96
N ALA A 86 -2.91 -1.07 3.34
CA ALA A 86 -3.28 -2.46 3.57
C ALA A 86 -2.18 -3.44 3.12
N LYS A 87 -1.59 -3.24 1.93
CA LYS A 87 -0.41 -3.99 1.45
C LYS A 87 0.75 -3.90 2.44
N ALA A 88 1.06 -2.70 2.92
CA ALA A 88 2.15 -2.47 3.86
C ALA A 88 1.91 -3.20 5.18
N ALA A 89 0.68 -3.15 5.72
CA ALA A 89 0.33 -3.88 6.94
C ALA A 89 0.48 -5.41 6.78
N ALA A 90 -0.05 -5.98 5.69
CA ALA A 90 0.06 -7.41 5.42
C ALA A 90 1.52 -7.86 5.26
N ARG A 91 2.32 -7.09 4.52
CA ARG A 91 3.75 -7.39 4.28
C ARG A 91 4.57 -7.21 5.55
N LEU A 92 4.30 -6.18 6.35
CA LEU A 92 4.97 -6.00 7.64
C LEU A 92 4.68 -7.16 8.61
N ALA A 93 3.42 -7.60 8.69
CA ALA A 93 3.07 -8.76 9.50
C ALA A 93 3.85 -10.01 9.06
N TRP A 94 3.91 -10.28 7.75
CA TRP A 94 4.71 -11.39 7.21
C TRP A 94 6.20 -11.26 7.52
N ILE A 95 6.79 -10.06 7.40
CA ILE A 95 8.19 -9.82 7.74
C ILE A 95 8.45 -10.09 9.23
N MET A 96 7.55 -9.66 10.11
CA MET A 96 7.66 -9.92 11.54
C MET A 96 7.58 -11.41 11.85
N ASP A 97 6.61 -12.12 11.26
CA ASP A 97 6.46 -13.57 11.43
C ASP A 97 7.70 -14.34 10.94
N ASP A 98 8.30 -13.91 9.83
CA ASP A 98 9.53 -14.51 9.30
C ASP A 98 10.74 -14.22 10.21
N ALA A 99 10.91 -12.97 10.64
CA ALA A 99 12.01 -12.56 11.51
C ALA A 99 11.97 -13.23 12.89
N PHE A 100 10.76 -13.44 13.44
CA PHE A 100 10.57 -14.03 14.75
C PHE A 100 10.29 -15.54 14.73
N ARG A 101 10.30 -16.20 13.57
CA ARG A 101 9.96 -17.63 13.43
C ARG A 101 10.76 -18.56 14.35
N ASN A 102 12.02 -18.21 14.64
CA ASN A 102 12.91 -19.01 15.50
C ASN A 102 12.90 -18.58 16.98
N PHE A 103 12.05 -17.61 17.34
CA PHE A 103 11.90 -17.08 18.71
C PHE A 103 10.60 -17.55 19.40
N THR A 104 9.83 -18.41 18.72
CA THR A 104 8.60 -19.06 19.19
C THR A 104 8.75 -20.57 19.08
#